data_AF-A0A8J5MGG1-F1
#
_entry.id   AF-A0A8J5MGG1-F1
#
_cell.length_a   1.000
_cell.length_b   1.000
_cell.length_c   1.000
_cell.angle_alpha   90.00
_cell.angle_beta   90.00
_cell.angle_gamma   90.00
#
_symmetry.space_group_name_H-M   'P 1'
#
loop_
_entity.id
_entity.type
_entity.pdbx_description
1 polymer ?
#
loop_
_entity_poly.entity_id
_entity_poly.type
_entity_poly.pdbx_seq_one_letter_code
_entity_poly.pdbx_strand_id
1 'polypeptide(L)'
;MAELETKILILCNPSNPAAAILSRSRDSDEIYEQIVFQDEGVPERVCKNFAMITSGQTTSCANSVGQFMAIEAMKLELASIDKGEVRIAKDLHGLDLKRQYVVKRLRAIRFAYQMSSFFVFMDVALYFNGKKASPGSDKEESLGIRISYAGPVDTMVHAMDGLESALNSLNV
;
A
#
# COMPACT_ATOMS: atom_id res chain seq x y z
N MET A 1 29.49 -1.77 26.99
CA MET A 1 28.41 -1.89 25.98
C MET A 1 27.58 -0.62 26.09
N ALA A 2 27.32 0.08 24.98
CA ALA A 2 26.40 1.21 25.00
C ALA A 2 24.96 0.67 25.03
N GLU A 3 24.13 1.15 25.95
CA GLU A 3 22.69 0.90 25.91
C GLU A 3 22.09 1.56 24.67
N LEU A 4 21.35 0.78 23.87
CA LEU A 4 20.59 1.30 22.75
C LEU A 4 19.29 1.90 23.30
N GLU A 5 19.18 3.23 23.27
CA GLU A 5 17.98 3.96 23.63
C GLU A 5 17.12 4.20 22.38
N THR A 6 15.90 3.64 22.34
CA THR A 6 14.94 3.90 21.26
C THR A 6 14.38 5.30 21.37
N LYS A 7 14.55 6.13 20.32
CA LYS A 7 14.16 7.55 20.33
C LYS A 7 12.94 7.88 19.46
N ILE A 8 12.73 7.12 18.39
CA ILE A 8 11.70 7.41 17.38
C ILE A 8 11.03 6.09 16.99
N LEU A 9 9.70 6.11 16.93
CA LEU A 9 8.88 5.07 16.33
C LEU A 9 8.31 5.62 15.02
N ILE A 10 8.58 4.93 13.90
CA ILE A 10 8.03 5.29 12.60
C ILE A 10 6.86 4.35 12.29
N LEU A 11 5.70 4.91 11.98
CA LEU A 11 4.52 4.18 11.57
C LEU A 11 4.16 4.56 10.13
N CYS A 12 3.88 3.57 9.28
CA CYS A 12 3.34 3.79 7.93
C CYS A 12 1.90 3.28 7.90
N ASN A 13 0.93 4.16 7.71
CA ASN A 13 -0.49 3.86 7.79
C ASN A 13 -1.29 4.70 6.77
N PRO A 14 -1.83 4.10 5.69
CA PRO A 14 -1.83 2.66 5.43
C PRO A 14 -0.45 2.10 5.03
N SER A 15 -0.18 0.86 5.46
CA SER A 15 1.15 0.25 5.39
C SER A 15 1.63 -0.05 3.96
N ASN A 16 2.93 0.14 3.73
CA ASN A 16 3.66 -0.40 2.58
C ASN A 16 4.86 -1.20 3.12
N PRO A 17 5.02 -2.50 2.76
CA PRO A 17 4.34 -3.21 1.67
C PRO A 17 3.04 -3.95 2.07
N ALA A 18 2.72 -4.02 3.36
CA ALA A 18 1.72 -4.97 3.87
C ALA A 18 0.25 -4.56 3.65
N ALA A 19 -0.02 -3.32 3.23
CA ALA A 19 -1.38 -2.80 3.01
C ALA A 19 -2.33 -2.89 4.23
N ALA A 20 -1.75 -3.05 5.42
CA ALA A 20 -2.47 -3.05 6.68
C ALA A 20 -2.89 -1.64 7.11
N ILE A 21 -4.00 -1.55 7.83
CA ILE A 21 -4.53 -0.29 8.38
C ILE A 21 -4.45 -0.39 9.90
N LEU A 22 -3.79 0.57 10.52
CA LEU A 22 -3.71 0.73 11.97
C LEU A 22 -4.77 1.73 12.46
N SER A 23 -5.27 1.51 13.67
CA SER A 23 -6.18 2.45 14.32
C SER A 23 -5.40 3.64 14.89
N ARG A 24 -5.37 4.76 14.15
CA ARG A 24 -4.95 6.12 14.55
C ARG A 24 -3.55 6.25 15.18
N SER A 25 -2.64 6.95 14.50
CA SER A 25 -1.30 7.33 14.98
C SER A 25 -1.09 8.85 14.85
N ARG A 26 -0.21 9.45 15.67
CA ARG A 26 0.08 10.91 15.65
C ARG A 26 1.30 11.28 14.81
N ASP A 27 2.26 10.36 14.68
CA ASP A 27 3.45 10.50 13.84
C ASP A 27 3.47 9.33 12.86
N SER A 28 2.95 9.56 11.66
CA SER A 28 2.69 8.51 10.68
C SER A 28 3.00 8.99 9.28
N ASP A 29 3.57 8.11 8.46
CA ASP A 29 3.56 8.23 7.01
C ASP A 29 2.19 7.79 6.50
N GLU A 30 1.43 8.74 5.95
CA GLU A 30 0.01 8.59 5.61
C GLU A 30 -0.26 8.76 4.11
N ILE A 31 0.76 8.60 3.26
CA ILE A 31 0.68 8.87 1.81
C ILE A 31 -0.43 8.10 1.07
N TYR A 32 -0.96 7.01 1.64
CA TYR A 32 -2.04 6.20 1.06
C TYR A 32 -3.39 6.41 1.74
N GLU A 33 -3.58 7.48 2.53
CA GLU A 33 -4.79 7.73 3.32
C GLU A 33 -6.11 7.65 2.51
N GLN A 34 -6.08 8.06 1.24
CA GLN A 34 -7.27 8.06 0.37
C GLN A 34 -7.52 6.69 -0.30
N ILE A 35 -6.58 5.75 -0.21
CA ILE A 35 -6.65 4.45 -0.85
C ILE A 35 -6.96 3.39 0.20
N VAL A 36 -8.20 3.38 0.67
CA VAL A 36 -8.73 2.41 1.63
C VAL A 36 -9.93 1.71 1.01
N PHE A 37 -9.93 0.38 1.04
CA PHE A 37 -10.98 -0.43 0.44
C PHE A 37 -12.01 -0.83 1.48
N GLN A 38 -13.29 -0.74 1.10
CA GLN A 38 -14.40 -1.20 1.92
C GLN A 38 -14.96 -2.49 1.35
N ASP A 39 -14.89 -3.56 2.14
CA ASP A 39 -15.52 -4.83 1.80
C ASP A 39 -16.95 -4.85 2.35
N GLU A 40 -17.88 -5.43 1.60
CA GLU A 40 -19.28 -5.56 2.03
C GLU A 40 -19.40 -6.33 3.35
N GLY A 41 -20.20 -5.81 4.28
CA GLY A 41 -20.47 -6.45 5.57
C GLY A 41 -19.35 -6.31 6.62
N VAL A 42 -18.25 -5.62 6.31
CA VAL A 42 -17.17 -5.31 7.25
C VAL A 42 -17.40 -3.92 7.85
N PRO A 43 -17.07 -3.68 9.15
CA PRO A 43 -17.12 -2.33 9.72
C PRO A 43 -16.34 -1.33 8.87
N GLU A 44 -16.89 -0.13 8.74
CA GLU A 44 -16.30 0.94 7.93
C GLU A 44 -14.84 1.19 8.34
N ARG A 45 -13.92 0.99 7.40
CA ARG A 45 -12.51 1.32 7.57
C ARG A 45 -12.31 2.78 7.25
N VAL A 46 -11.89 3.57 8.23
CA VAL A 46 -11.56 4.98 8.00
C VAL A 46 -10.12 5.20 8.41
N CYS A 47 -9.28 5.59 7.45
CA CYS A 47 -8.01 6.22 7.78
C CYS A 47 -8.33 7.64 8.25
N LYS A 48 -8.47 7.82 9.56
CA LYS A 48 -8.66 9.15 10.16
C LYS A 48 -7.29 9.71 10.43
N ASN A 49 -6.87 10.77 9.75
CA ASN A 49 -5.88 11.73 10.26
C ASN A 49 -5.78 13.02 9.42
N PHE A 50 -5.10 14.00 10.01
CA PHE A 50 -4.96 15.39 9.59
C PHE A 50 -3.51 15.76 9.91
N ALA A 51 -2.61 15.77 8.93
CA ALA A 51 -1.19 16.05 9.17
C ALA A 51 -0.73 17.30 8.38
N MET A 52 -0.35 18.34 9.12
CA MET A 52 0.36 19.53 8.62
C MET A 52 1.76 19.63 9.26
N ILE A 53 2.77 19.77 8.38
CA ILE A 53 4.04 20.52 8.47
C ILE A 53 5.15 20.03 9.44
N THR A 54 6.34 19.73 8.88
CA THR A 54 7.61 20.47 9.09
C THR A 54 8.58 20.21 7.92
N SER A 55 8.90 21.23 7.13
CA SER A 55 9.97 21.17 6.11
C SER A 55 11.33 21.38 6.76
N GLY A 56 12.27 20.43 6.57
CA GLY A 56 13.61 20.45 7.12
C GLY A 56 14.53 21.51 6.50
N GLN A 57 15.44 22.07 7.30
CA GLN A 57 16.34 23.19 6.95
C GLN A 57 17.45 22.85 5.93
N THR A 58 17.48 21.65 5.35
CA THR A 58 18.55 21.20 4.44
C THR A 58 18.12 20.98 3.00
N THR A 59 16.82 21.02 2.70
CA THR A 59 16.27 20.95 1.34
C THR A 59 15.67 22.29 0.97
N SER A 60 15.89 22.78 -0.26
CA SER A 60 15.15 23.93 -0.78
C SER A 60 13.65 23.66 -0.61
N CYS A 61 12.87 24.71 -0.32
CA CYS A 61 11.41 24.63 -0.25
C CYS A 61 10.86 23.77 -1.40
N ALA A 62 9.77 23.04 -1.15
CA ALA A 62 9.09 22.28 -2.20
C ALA A 62 8.94 23.15 -3.46
N ASN A 63 9.09 22.57 -4.66
CA ASN A 63 9.05 23.38 -5.87
C ASN A 63 7.70 24.13 -5.98
N SER A 64 7.72 25.36 -6.51
CA SER A 64 6.56 26.26 -6.50
C SER A 64 5.35 25.70 -7.25
N VAL A 65 5.58 24.98 -8.35
CA VAL A 65 4.52 24.30 -9.11
C VAL A 65 3.84 23.24 -8.25
N GLY A 66 4.62 22.41 -7.54
CA GLY A 66 4.10 21.38 -6.63
C GLY A 66 3.29 21.96 -5.48
N GLN A 67 3.72 23.09 -4.91
CA GLN A 67 2.95 23.79 -3.89
C GLN A 67 1.59 24.28 -4.42
N PHE A 68 1.57 24.88 -5.62
CA PHE A 68 0.33 25.35 -6.25
C PHE A 68 -0.63 24.19 -6.56
N MET A 69 -0.11 23.10 -7.12
CA MET A 69 -0.89 21.90 -7.41
C MET A 69 -1.47 21.27 -6.13
N ALA A 70 -0.71 21.27 -5.03
CA ALA A 70 -1.20 20.80 -3.74
C ALA A 70 -2.38 21.64 -3.24
N ILE A 71 -2.32 22.97 -3.36
CA ILE A 71 -3.42 23.86 -3.01
C ILE A 71 -4.67 23.55 -3.84
N GLU A 72 -4.53 23.42 -5.15
CA GLU A 72 -5.68 23.13 -6.03
C GLU A 72 -6.26 21.73 -5.77
N ALA A 73 -5.44 20.73 -5.50
CA ALA A 73 -5.89 19.40 -5.10
C ALA A 73 -6.72 19.44 -3.80
N MET A 74 -6.26 20.20 -2.80
CA MET A 74 -6.99 20.38 -1.53
C MET A 74 -8.33 21.10 -1.71
N LYS A 75 -8.39 22.11 -2.58
CA LYS A 75 -9.66 22.79 -2.90
C LYS A 75 -10.68 21.84 -3.54
N LEU A 76 -10.23 21.00 -4.47
CA LEU A 76 -11.08 19.98 -5.09
C LEU A 76 -11.56 18.94 -4.08
N GLU A 77 -10.71 18.56 -3.13
CA GLU A 77 -11.08 17.66 -2.03
C GLU A 77 -12.19 18.27 -1.17
N LEU A 78 -12.00 19.51 -0.69
CA LEU A 78 -13.00 20.23 0.10
C LEU A 78 -14.33 20.36 -0.64
N ALA A 79 -14.31 20.72 -1.92
CA ALA A 79 -15.51 20.82 -2.73
C ALA A 79 -16.24 19.47 -2.94
N SER A 80 -15.50 18.35 -2.90
CA SER A 80 -16.09 17.00 -2.95
C SER A 80 -16.74 16.65 -1.61
N ILE A 81 -16.05 16.94 -0.50
CA ILE A 81 -16.56 16.78 0.87
C ILE A 81 -17.87 17.56 1.06
N ASP A 82 -17.93 18.83 0.61
CA ASP A 82 -19.13 19.66 0.71
C ASP A 82 -20.34 19.07 -0.03
N LYS A 83 -20.10 18.25 -1.06
CA LYS A 83 -21.14 17.52 -1.81
C LYS A 83 -21.44 16.14 -1.24
N GLY A 84 -20.70 15.69 -0.22
CA GLY A 84 -20.76 14.31 0.28
C GLY A 84 -20.16 13.28 -0.69
N GLU A 85 -19.28 13.72 -1.60
CA GLU A 85 -18.63 12.89 -2.61
C GLU A 85 -17.18 12.57 -2.23
N VAL A 86 -16.67 11.43 -2.70
CA VAL A 86 -15.24 11.09 -2.61
C VAL A 86 -14.57 11.44 -3.93
N ARG A 87 -13.60 12.37 -3.92
CA ARG A 87 -12.98 12.93 -5.12
C ARG A 87 -12.45 11.87 -6.09
N ILE A 88 -11.80 10.83 -5.56
CA ILE A 88 -11.18 9.76 -6.33
C ILE A 88 -12.02 8.48 -6.40
N ALA A 89 -13.34 8.56 -6.16
CA ALA A 89 -14.22 7.38 -6.07
C ALA A 89 -14.09 6.42 -7.27
N LYS A 90 -13.99 6.96 -8.49
CA LYS A 90 -13.84 6.16 -9.72
C LYS A 90 -12.51 5.40 -9.75
N ASP A 91 -11.42 6.07 -9.38
CA ASP A 91 -10.09 5.45 -9.35
C ASP A 91 -10.01 4.41 -8.24
N LEU A 92 -10.59 4.71 -7.07
CA LEU A 92 -10.69 3.79 -5.94
C LEU A 92 -11.48 2.53 -6.32
N HIS A 93 -12.62 2.68 -7.00
CA HIS A 93 -13.39 1.56 -7.52
C HIS A 93 -12.59 0.72 -8.52
N GLY A 94 -11.89 1.37 -9.47
CA GLY A 94 -11.03 0.67 -10.43
C GLY A 94 -9.87 -0.09 -9.75
N LEU A 95 -9.25 0.49 -8.72
CA LEU A 95 -8.23 -0.17 -7.91
C LEU A 95 -8.79 -1.33 -7.09
N ASP A 96 -10.01 -1.20 -6.56
CA ASP A 96 -10.64 -2.28 -5.80
C ASP A 96 -10.96 -3.48 -6.69
N LEU A 97 -11.48 -3.25 -7.91
CA LEU A 97 -11.68 -4.34 -8.88
C LEU A 97 -10.39 -5.07 -9.21
N LYS A 98 -9.28 -4.35 -9.38
CA LYS A 98 -7.94 -4.95 -9.59
C LYS A 98 -7.47 -5.72 -8.35
N ARG A 99 -7.65 -5.16 -7.15
CA ARG A 99 -7.34 -5.84 -5.88
C ARG A 99 -8.11 -7.15 -5.78
N GLN A 100 -9.43 -7.13 -5.97
CA GLN A 100 -10.29 -8.31 -5.93
C GLN A 100 -9.83 -9.37 -6.95
N TYR A 101 -9.45 -8.95 -8.16
CA TYR A 101 -8.90 -9.84 -9.18
C TYR A 101 -7.61 -10.54 -8.72
N VAL A 102 -6.62 -9.77 -8.23
CA VAL A 102 -5.34 -10.33 -7.75
C VAL A 102 -5.56 -11.24 -6.54
N VAL A 103 -6.32 -10.79 -5.54
CA VAL A 103 -6.67 -11.56 -4.34
C VAL A 103 -7.32 -12.89 -4.70
N LYS A 104 -8.25 -12.91 -5.66
CA LYS A 104 -8.92 -14.14 -6.09
C LYS A 104 -7.94 -15.16 -6.65
N ARG A 105 -6.96 -14.71 -7.45
CA ARG A 105 -5.93 -15.56 -8.06
C ARG A 105 -4.91 -16.07 -7.04
N LEU A 106 -4.62 -15.28 -6.01
CA LEU A 106 -3.67 -15.64 -4.96
C LEU A 106 -4.25 -16.49 -3.83
N ARG A 107 -5.54 -16.85 -3.84
CA ARG A 107 -6.20 -17.59 -2.74
C ARG A 107 -5.52 -18.90 -2.33
N ALA A 108 -4.82 -19.56 -3.26
CA ALA A 108 -4.09 -20.81 -2.98
C ALA A 108 -2.73 -20.58 -2.31
N ILE A 109 -2.29 -19.32 -2.22
CA ILE A 109 -0.99 -18.90 -1.70
C ILE A 109 -1.22 -18.12 -0.39
N ARG A 110 -0.29 -18.19 0.55
CA ARG A 110 -0.35 -17.36 1.76
C ARG A 110 0.04 -15.92 1.42
N PHE A 111 -0.85 -14.97 1.67
CA PHE A 111 -0.58 -13.53 1.49
C PHE A 111 -1.28 -12.70 2.58
N ALA A 112 -0.78 -11.48 2.82
CA ALA A 112 -1.42 -10.54 3.72
C ALA A 112 -2.60 -9.87 2.99
N TYR A 113 -3.85 -10.16 3.39
CA TYR A 113 -5.03 -9.61 2.73
C TYR A 113 -5.03 -8.08 2.74
N GLN A 114 -5.20 -7.47 1.56
CA GLN A 114 -5.00 -6.05 1.36
C GLN A 114 -6.27 -5.27 1.71
N MET A 115 -6.12 -4.30 2.60
CA MET A 115 -7.20 -3.41 3.04
C MET A 115 -7.04 -1.99 2.48
N SER A 116 -5.89 -1.67 1.90
CA SER A 116 -5.51 -0.32 1.48
C SER A 116 -4.38 -0.32 0.43
N SER A 117 -3.94 0.87 0.01
CA SER A 117 -2.81 1.06 -0.93
C SER A 117 -3.05 0.35 -2.27
N PHE A 118 -2.00 0.00 -2.99
CA PHE A 118 -2.08 -0.73 -4.26
C PHE A 118 -1.05 -1.87 -4.37
N PHE A 119 -0.69 -2.46 -3.22
CA PHE A 119 0.28 -3.54 -3.13
C PHE A 119 -0.29 -4.78 -2.47
N VAL A 120 0.06 -5.94 -3.01
CA VAL A 120 -0.09 -7.25 -2.37
C VAL A 120 1.27 -7.72 -1.88
N PHE A 121 1.38 -8.08 -0.60
CA PHE A 121 2.55 -8.77 -0.07
C PHE A 121 2.28 -10.27 0.05
N MET A 122 2.97 -11.04 -0.78
CA MET A 122 2.90 -12.50 -0.84
C MET A 122 4.04 -13.10 -0.01
N ASP A 123 3.72 -14.08 0.84
CA ASP A 123 4.71 -14.91 1.52
C ASP A 123 5.05 -16.10 0.62
N VAL A 124 6.29 -16.13 0.12
CA VAL A 124 6.79 -17.21 -0.74
C VAL A 124 7.75 -18.14 -0.01
N ALA A 125 7.96 -17.96 1.30
CA ALA A 125 8.92 -18.76 2.08
C ALA A 125 8.67 -20.26 1.96
N LEU A 126 7.39 -20.68 1.88
CA LEU A 126 6.98 -22.08 1.74
C LEU A 126 7.50 -22.73 0.44
N TYR A 127 7.63 -21.98 -0.65
CA TYR A 127 8.11 -22.51 -1.94
C TYR A 127 9.62 -22.76 -1.97
N PHE A 128 10.37 -22.17 -1.03
CA PHE A 128 11.83 -22.31 -0.99
C PHE A 128 12.29 -23.35 0.03
N ASN A 129 11.39 -24.03 0.76
CA ASN A 129 11.68 -25.15 1.67
C ASN A 129 12.89 -24.89 2.61
N GLY A 130 12.94 -23.70 3.23
CA GLY A 130 14.03 -23.30 4.12
C GLY A 130 15.34 -22.88 3.42
N LYS A 131 15.39 -22.86 2.08
CA LYS A 131 16.51 -22.26 1.34
C LYS A 131 16.45 -20.73 1.51
N LYS A 132 17.58 -20.14 1.89
CA LYS A 132 17.76 -18.68 1.87
C LYS A 132 17.71 -18.22 0.42
N ALA A 133 16.54 -17.79 -0.04
CA ALA A 133 16.49 -16.84 -1.14
C ALA A 133 16.57 -15.45 -0.52
N SER A 134 17.39 -14.60 -1.10
CA SER A 134 17.46 -13.16 -0.82
C SER A 134 16.55 -12.48 -1.84
N PRO A 135 15.23 -12.33 -1.58
CA PRO A 135 14.43 -11.46 -2.44
C PRO A 135 14.96 -10.04 -2.27
N GLY A 136 14.88 -9.23 -3.32
CA GLY A 136 15.49 -7.89 -3.39
C GLY A 136 14.86 -6.84 -2.48
N SER A 137 14.79 -7.09 -1.17
CA SER A 137 14.57 -6.08 -0.15
C SER A 137 15.79 -6.02 0.77
N ASP A 138 16.39 -4.85 0.88
CA ASP A 138 17.47 -4.53 1.85
C ASP A 138 17.03 -4.60 3.33
N LYS A 139 15.83 -5.13 3.59
CA LYS A 139 15.26 -5.33 4.91
C LYS A 139 15.09 -6.83 5.12
N GLU A 140 15.51 -7.27 6.30
CA GLU A 140 15.57 -8.63 6.82
C GLU A 140 14.18 -9.26 7.00
N GLU A 141 13.29 -9.09 6.03
CA GLU A 141 11.95 -9.66 6.02
C GLU A 141 11.97 -11.08 5.46
N SER A 142 11.10 -11.92 6.04
CA SER A 142 10.75 -13.23 5.51
C SER A 142 10.52 -13.17 4.00
N LEU A 143 11.05 -14.15 3.28
CA LEU A 143 10.86 -14.40 1.85
C LEU A 143 9.50 -13.96 1.31
N GLY A 144 9.42 -12.71 0.85
CA GLY A 144 8.18 -12.09 0.42
C GLY A 144 8.33 -11.32 -0.88
N ILE A 145 7.26 -11.29 -1.67
CA ILE A 145 7.19 -10.57 -2.94
C ILE A 145 6.10 -9.51 -2.84
N ARG A 146 6.46 -8.26 -3.15
CA ARG A 146 5.51 -7.16 -3.29
C ARG A 146 5.06 -7.04 -4.75
N ILE A 147 3.76 -7.18 -4.99
CA ILE A 147 3.13 -7.03 -6.31
C ILE A 147 2.33 -5.73 -6.31
N SER A 148 2.62 -4.83 -7.26
CA SER A 148 1.81 -3.63 -7.49
C SER A 148 0.70 -3.91 -8.49
N TYR A 149 -0.52 -3.46 -8.21
CA TYR A 149 -1.66 -3.54 -9.13
C TYR A 149 -2.14 -2.16 -9.61
N ALA A 150 -1.31 -1.12 -9.45
CA ALA A 150 -1.62 0.23 -9.95
C ALA A 150 -1.53 0.34 -11.50
N GLY A 151 -0.90 -0.63 -12.17
CA GLY A 151 -0.71 -0.63 -13.63
C GLY A 151 -1.96 -0.96 -14.45
N PRO A 152 -1.85 -0.99 -15.79
CA PRO A 152 -2.93 -1.40 -16.69
C PRO A 152 -3.42 -2.83 -16.39
N VAL A 153 -4.71 -3.09 -16.65
CA VAL A 153 -5.32 -4.41 -16.38
C VAL A 153 -4.64 -5.51 -17.20
N ASP A 154 -4.36 -5.29 -18.49
CA ASP A 154 -3.74 -6.30 -19.34
C ASP A 154 -2.34 -6.70 -18.87
N THR A 155 -1.54 -5.71 -18.44
CA THR A 155 -0.23 -5.96 -17.84
C THR A 155 -0.34 -6.77 -16.56
N MET A 156 -1.33 -6.44 -15.72
CA MET A 156 -1.59 -7.18 -14.47
C MET A 156 -2.02 -8.62 -14.76
N VAL A 157 -2.94 -8.85 -15.70
CA VAL A 157 -3.40 -10.19 -16.10
C VAL A 157 -2.21 -11.03 -16.59
N HIS A 158 -1.42 -10.49 -17.51
CA HIS A 158 -0.26 -11.19 -18.07
C HIS A 158 0.80 -11.50 -17.00
N ALA A 159 1.07 -10.56 -16.09
CA ALA A 159 2.00 -10.77 -14.99
C ALA A 159 1.52 -11.89 -14.03
N MET A 160 0.21 -11.94 -13.76
CA MET A 160 -0.38 -12.98 -12.92
C MET A 160 -0.35 -14.36 -13.58
N ASP A 161 -0.57 -14.46 -14.88
CA ASP A 161 -0.42 -15.72 -15.64
C ASP A 161 1.02 -16.24 -15.56
N GLY A 162 2.00 -15.35 -15.76
CA GLY A 162 3.41 -15.68 -15.64
C GLY A 162 3.80 -16.14 -14.22
N LEU A 163 3.29 -15.45 -13.19
CA LEU A 163 3.54 -15.79 -11.80
C LEU A 163 2.98 -17.17 -11.44
N GLU A 164 1.73 -17.47 -11.80
CA GLU A 164 1.13 -18.79 -11.54
C GLU A 164 1.87 -19.90 -12.27
N SER A 165 2.26 -19.68 -13.54
CA SER A 165 3.08 -20.62 -14.30
C SER A 165 4.42 -20.90 -13.60
N ALA A 166 5.09 -19.84 -13.12
CA ALA A 166 6.34 -19.98 -12.39
C ALA A 166 6.17 -20.73 -11.07
N LEU A 167 5.15 -20.41 -10.27
CA LEU A 167 4.89 -21.09 -9.00
C LEU A 167 4.53 -22.56 -9.21
N ASN A 168 3.76 -22.89 -10.24
CA ASN A 168 3.45 -24.28 -10.59
C ASN A 168 4.70 -25.07 -11.02
N SER A 169 5.68 -24.40 -11.63
CA SER A 169 6.95 -25.05 -11.99
C SER A 169 7.86 -25.36 -10.78
N LEU A 170 7.62 -24.71 -9.64
CA LEU A 170 8.35 -24.93 -8.38
C LEU A 170 7.74 -26.06 -7.53
N ASN A 171 6.46 -26.39 -7.73
CA ASN A 171 5.81 -27.52 -7.09
C ASN A 171 6.26 -28.83 -7.77
N VAL A 172 7.44 -29.33 -7.40
CA VAL A 172 7.89 -30.72 -7.64
C VAL A 172 7.31 -31.64 -6.57
#